data_AF-A0A7W9QLB9-F1
#
_entry.id   AF-A0A7W9QLB9-F1
#
_cell.length_a   1.000
_cell.length_b   1.000
_cell.length_c   1.000
_cell.angle_alpha   90.00
_cell.angle_beta   90.00
_cell.angle_gamma   90.00
#
_symmetry.space_group_name_H-M   'P 1'
#
loop_
_entity.id
_entity.type
_entity.pdbx_description
1 polymer ?
#
loop_
_entity_poly.entity_id
_entity_poly.type
_entity_poly.pdbx_seq_one_letter_code
_entity_poly.pdbx_strand_id
1 'polypeptide(L)'
;MKDAIRCLLWLGFLTLPATAAAAPPAYAMEPWSQPGICQAQHQRRLDAAAYADNVSTQVLMHRFLDVLDAVVGGDTTALKLAHLCDRLDVDLVPGVLPPSRPEPWNPAPPPPVGYVFTAYAEAAGTAFRQRIEATYTPEQAVLSLSTSSPEDAPVASGSELGFRYRDMRDACPLRLGQLADRLAAAGFSKEYYALEPPAPDAADSDFGVSASFRRDALAVGAVLQGPFVDQRAHPEAACVAEITLSLAK
;
A
#
# COMPACT_ATOMS: atom_id res chain seq x y z
N MET A 1 5.68 14.15 -78.62
CA MET A 1 6.23 12.77 -78.54
C MET A 1 7.70 12.91 -78.19
N LYS A 2 8.18 12.11 -77.22
CA LYS A 2 9.49 12.20 -76.52
C LYS A 2 9.61 13.38 -75.55
N ASP A 3 10.18 13.31 -74.36
CA ASP A 3 10.73 12.25 -73.49
C ASP A 3 10.89 12.94 -72.11
N ALA A 4 10.67 12.24 -70.98
CA ALA A 4 11.44 12.43 -69.75
C ALA A 4 10.88 11.55 -68.61
N ILE A 5 11.35 10.32 -68.58
CA ILE A 5 11.38 9.48 -67.38
C ILE A 5 12.31 10.16 -66.38
N ARG A 6 11.80 10.54 -65.20
CA ARG A 6 12.64 10.97 -64.07
C ARG A 6 12.23 10.21 -62.81
N CYS A 7 13.12 9.29 -62.45
CA CYS A 7 13.13 8.49 -61.25
C CYS A 7 12.77 9.28 -60.00
N LEU A 8 11.73 8.87 -59.30
CA LEU A 8 11.52 9.17 -57.88
C LEU A 8 11.46 7.84 -57.13
N LEU A 9 12.66 7.26 -56.98
CA LEU A 9 13.03 6.40 -55.86
C LEU A 9 12.97 7.27 -54.59
N TRP A 10 11.80 7.37 -53.96
CA TRP A 10 11.67 8.00 -52.64
C TRP A 10 10.93 7.07 -51.69
N LEU A 11 11.75 6.44 -50.85
CA LEU A 11 11.49 5.99 -49.49
C LEU A 11 10.29 5.06 -49.27
N GLY A 12 10.52 3.78 -49.55
CA GLY A 12 10.08 2.74 -48.62
C GLY A 12 10.85 2.88 -47.31
N PHE A 13 10.38 3.75 -46.41
CA PHE A 13 10.65 3.58 -44.99
C PHE A 13 9.57 2.66 -44.45
N LEU A 14 9.99 1.43 -44.16
CA LEU A 14 9.29 0.51 -43.28
C LEU A 14 8.88 1.26 -42.02
N THR A 15 7.60 1.63 -41.92
CA THR A 15 6.99 1.90 -40.61
C THR A 15 6.91 0.56 -39.91
N LEU A 16 7.94 0.24 -39.13
CA LEU A 16 7.84 -0.77 -38.08
C LEU A 16 6.54 -0.48 -37.33
N PRO A 17 5.63 -1.46 -37.15
CA PRO A 17 4.54 -1.26 -36.23
C PRO A 17 5.20 -0.97 -34.89
N ALA A 18 5.02 0.24 -34.38
CA ALA A 18 5.18 0.50 -32.98
C ALA A 18 4.35 -0.59 -32.30
N THR A 19 5.00 -1.52 -31.62
CA THR A 19 4.32 -2.47 -30.76
C THR A 19 3.67 -1.63 -29.68
N ALA A 20 2.44 -1.18 -29.94
CA ALA A 20 1.56 -0.68 -28.92
C ALA A 20 1.53 -1.81 -27.90
N ALA A 21 2.17 -1.60 -26.75
CA ALA A 21 2.07 -2.51 -25.64
C ALA A 21 0.56 -2.71 -25.43
N ALA A 22 0.08 -3.92 -25.67
CA ALA A 22 -1.33 -4.23 -25.52
C ALA A 22 -1.69 -3.85 -24.09
N ALA A 23 -2.67 -2.96 -23.93
CA ALA A 23 -3.19 -2.63 -22.62
C ALA A 23 -3.53 -3.96 -21.92
N PRO A 24 -3.10 -4.16 -20.66
CA PRO A 24 -3.39 -5.39 -19.95
C PRO A 24 -4.90 -5.64 -19.94
N PRO A 25 -5.34 -6.90 -20.00
CA PRO A 25 -6.76 -7.23 -20.08
C PRO A 25 -7.51 -6.69 -18.86
N ALA A 26 -8.72 -6.17 -19.10
CA ALA A 26 -9.62 -5.71 -18.06
C ALA A 26 -9.95 -6.83 -17.07
N TYR A 27 -9.89 -6.54 -15.76
CA TYR A 27 -10.13 -7.51 -14.68
C TYR A 27 -11.17 -7.00 -13.66
N ALA A 28 -11.68 -7.88 -12.82
CA ALA A 28 -12.85 -7.64 -11.97
C ALA A 28 -12.72 -6.43 -11.02
N MET A 29 -11.49 -6.11 -10.60
CA MET A 29 -11.20 -4.99 -9.69
C MET A 29 -10.82 -3.68 -10.43
N GLU A 30 -10.72 -3.66 -11.76
CA GLU A 30 -10.49 -2.42 -12.53
C GLU A 30 -11.62 -1.37 -12.36
N PRO A 31 -12.91 -1.73 -12.25
CA PRO A 31 -13.94 -0.75 -11.92
C PRO A 31 -13.78 -0.13 -10.53
N TRP A 32 -13.06 -0.80 -9.62
CA TRP A 32 -12.84 -0.33 -8.25
C TRP A 32 -11.71 0.70 -8.16
N SER A 33 -10.78 0.66 -9.11
CA SER A 33 -9.68 1.63 -9.22
C SER A 33 -10.08 2.92 -9.93
N GLN A 34 -11.34 3.10 -10.31
CA GLN A 34 -11.79 4.30 -10.99
C GLN A 34 -11.85 5.48 -10.00
N PRO A 35 -11.20 6.63 -10.31
CA PRO A 35 -10.96 7.70 -9.34
C PRO A 35 -12.23 8.45 -8.93
N GLY A 36 -13.24 8.57 -9.80
CA GLY A 36 -14.47 9.31 -9.49
C GLY A 36 -14.18 10.71 -8.91
N ILE A 37 -14.57 10.93 -7.65
CA ILE A 37 -14.42 12.22 -6.94
C ILE A 37 -12.96 12.54 -6.55
N CYS A 38 -12.07 11.53 -6.48
CA CYS A 38 -10.65 11.74 -6.17
C CYS A 38 -10.00 12.77 -7.10
N GLN A 39 -10.38 12.77 -8.39
CA GLN A 39 -9.83 13.70 -9.38
C GLN A 39 -10.13 15.17 -9.04
N ALA A 40 -11.30 15.46 -8.47
CA ALA A 40 -11.68 16.81 -8.05
C ALA A 40 -11.00 17.22 -6.73
N GLN A 41 -10.67 16.28 -5.84
CA GLN A 41 -9.85 16.56 -4.67
C GLN A 41 -8.39 16.86 -5.05
N HIS A 42 -7.82 16.05 -5.94
CA HIS A 42 -6.46 16.25 -6.47
C HIS A 42 -6.28 17.63 -7.11
N GLN A 43 -7.22 18.04 -7.98
CA GLN A 43 -7.18 19.35 -8.63
C GLN A 43 -7.20 20.51 -7.62
N ARG A 44 -8.09 20.46 -6.61
CA ARG A 44 -8.16 21.49 -5.56
C ARG A 44 -6.87 21.62 -4.75
N ARG A 45 -6.10 20.53 -4.62
CA ARG A 45 -4.83 20.47 -3.87
C ARG A 45 -3.63 20.98 -4.66
N LEU A 46 -3.56 20.71 -5.97
CA LEU A 46 -2.54 21.26 -6.86
C LEU A 46 -2.53 22.79 -6.84
N ASP A 47 -3.70 23.41 -6.62
CA ASP A 47 -3.85 24.86 -6.49
C ASP A 47 -3.28 25.44 -5.17
N ALA A 48 -2.90 24.60 -4.20
CA ALA A 48 -2.46 24.98 -2.84
C ALA A 48 -1.07 24.43 -2.44
N ALA A 49 -0.21 24.12 -3.41
CA ALA A 49 0.93 23.21 -3.27
C ALA A 49 1.96 23.51 -2.15
N ALA A 50 2.05 22.61 -1.16
CA ALA A 50 3.30 22.02 -0.65
C ALA A 50 3.03 20.79 0.25
N TYR A 51 3.29 19.58 -0.28
CA TYR A 51 3.54 18.30 0.42
C TYR A 51 2.51 17.76 1.45
N ALA A 52 2.75 16.51 1.84
CA ALA A 52 2.02 15.63 2.78
C ALA A 52 0.84 16.28 3.52
N ASP A 53 -0.31 15.62 3.46
CA ASP A 53 -1.49 15.99 4.21
C ASP A 53 -1.11 16.24 5.68
N ASN A 54 -1.27 17.49 6.14
CA ASN A 54 -0.99 17.84 7.54
C ASN A 54 -2.11 17.29 8.43
N VAL A 55 -2.12 15.97 8.56
CA VAL A 55 -3.08 15.17 9.30
C VAL A 55 -2.30 14.40 10.35
N SER A 56 -2.75 14.50 11.61
CA SER A 56 -2.13 13.77 12.70
C SER A 56 -2.27 12.26 12.52
N THR A 57 -1.27 11.51 13.02
CA THR A 57 -1.27 10.04 12.97
C THR A 57 -2.54 9.43 13.55
N GLN A 58 -3.05 10.03 14.63
CA GLN A 58 -4.28 9.62 15.30
C GLN A 58 -5.52 9.78 14.39
N VAL A 59 -5.64 10.91 13.70
CA VAL A 59 -6.80 11.22 12.86
C VAL A 59 -6.86 10.28 11.67
N LEU A 60 -5.72 10.08 10.97
CA LEU A 60 -5.71 9.20 9.82
C LEU A 60 -5.90 7.73 10.21
N MET A 61 -5.34 7.30 11.34
CA MET A 61 -5.59 5.98 11.91
C MET A 61 -7.08 5.77 12.19
N HIS A 62 -7.77 6.76 12.79
CA HIS A 62 -9.22 6.67 13.02
C HIS A 62 -9.99 6.52 11.70
N ARG A 63 -9.73 7.38 10.71
CA ARG A 63 -10.39 7.32 9.40
C ARG A 63 -10.16 5.98 8.70
N PHE A 64 -8.95 5.42 8.81
CA PHE A 64 -8.66 4.09 8.30
C PHE A 64 -9.46 3.00 9.02
N LEU A 65 -9.56 3.07 10.35
CA LEU A 65 -10.34 2.12 11.14
C LEU A 65 -11.84 2.22 10.83
N ASP A 66 -12.36 3.39 10.46
CA ASP A 66 -13.74 3.54 9.98
C ASP A 66 -13.96 2.79 8.65
N VAL A 67 -12.99 2.84 7.73
CA VAL A 67 -13.02 2.05 6.49
C VAL A 67 -12.96 0.56 6.81
N LEU A 68 -12.06 0.16 7.71
CA LEU A 68 -11.96 -1.23 8.17
C LEU A 68 -13.28 -1.74 8.75
N ASP A 69 -13.90 -0.96 9.65
CA ASP A 69 -15.16 -1.31 10.31
C ASP A 69 -16.30 -1.43 9.30
N ALA A 70 -16.35 -0.57 8.27
CA ALA A 70 -17.34 -0.67 7.19
C ALA A 70 -17.18 -1.98 6.39
N VAL A 71 -15.95 -2.31 5.98
CA VAL A 71 -15.65 -3.51 5.18
C VAL A 71 -15.92 -4.78 5.99
N VAL A 72 -15.49 -4.79 7.25
CA VAL A 72 -15.75 -5.88 8.20
C VAL A 72 -17.24 -6.02 8.50
N GLY A 73 -18.01 -4.93 8.45
CA GLY A 73 -19.47 -4.91 8.53
C GLY A 73 -20.19 -5.40 7.25
N GLY A 74 -19.46 -5.68 6.17
CA GLY A 74 -19.99 -6.20 4.91
C GLY A 74 -20.11 -5.16 3.78
N ASP A 75 -19.79 -3.89 4.03
CA ASP A 75 -19.72 -2.88 2.98
C ASP A 75 -18.36 -2.92 2.28
N THR A 76 -18.19 -3.90 1.38
CA THR A 76 -16.96 -4.02 0.59
C THR A 76 -16.78 -2.86 -0.39
N THR A 77 -17.82 -2.06 -0.65
CA THR A 77 -17.70 -0.92 -1.57
C THR A 77 -16.84 0.19 -0.98
N ALA A 78 -16.68 0.24 0.34
CA ALA A 78 -15.77 1.14 1.04
C ALA A 78 -14.30 1.01 0.58
N LEU A 79 -13.91 -0.13 -0.03
CA LEU A 79 -12.59 -0.32 -0.62
C LEU A 79 -12.41 0.24 -2.03
N LYS A 80 -13.47 0.74 -2.70
CA LYS A 80 -13.28 1.38 -4.01
C LYS A 80 -12.56 2.71 -3.85
N LEU A 81 -11.71 3.05 -4.82
CA LEU A 81 -10.87 4.25 -4.78
C LEU A 81 -11.69 5.52 -4.51
N ALA A 82 -12.83 5.68 -5.18
CA ALA A 82 -13.72 6.82 -4.98
C ALA A 82 -14.23 6.96 -3.54
N HIS A 83 -14.50 5.85 -2.84
CA HIS A 83 -14.92 5.87 -1.43
C HIS A 83 -13.74 6.12 -0.49
N LEU A 84 -12.56 5.58 -0.80
CA LEU A 84 -11.35 5.80 -0.01
C LEU A 84 -10.97 7.28 0.02
N CYS A 85 -10.99 7.98 -1.12
CA CYS A 85 -10.69 9.42 -1.17
C CYS A 85 -11.66 10.27 -0.35
N ASP A 86 -12.94 9.89 -0.31
CA ASP A 86 -13.94 10.59 0.49
C ASP A 86 -13.76 10.33 1.99
N ARG A 87 -13.52 9.09 2.39
CA ARG A 87 -13.44 8.68 3.80
C ARG A 87 -12.11 9.02 4.47
N LEU A 88 -11.01 8.86 3.74
CA LEU A 88 -9.67 9.12 4.27
C LEU A 88 -9.35 10.61 4.22
N ASP A 89 -10.00 11.36 3.32
CA ASP A 89 -9.76 12.80 3.11
C ASP A 89 -8.26 13.06 2.91
N VAL A 90 -7.67 12.22 2.04
CA VAL A 90 -6.30 12.33 1.57
C VAL A 90 -6.22 12.23 0.05
N ASP A 91 -5.21 12.86 -0.53
CA ASP A 91 -5.00 12.86 -1.98
C ASP A 91 -4.25 11.60 -2.44
N LEU A 92 -5.01 10.57 -2.81
CA LEU A 92 -4.48 9.33 -3.38
C LEU A 92 -4.01 9.56 -4.82
N VAL A 93 -2.70 9.57 -5.03
CA VAL A 93 -2.08 9.72 -6.35
C VAL A 93 -1.69 8.37 -6.97
N PRO A 94 -1.79 8.19 -8.29
CA PRO A 94 -1.34 6.96 -8.95
C PRO A 94 0.15 6.69 -8.71
N GLY A 95 0.49 5.44 -8.38
CA GLY A 95 1.85 4.95 -8.20
C GLY A 95 2.22 3.87 -9.22
N VAL A 96 3.32 3.17 -8.94
CA VAL A 96 3.82 2.06 -9.76
C VAL A 96 3.79 0.78 -8.92
N LEU A 97 3.23 -0.30 -9.48
CA LEU A 97 3.26 -1.60 -8.81
C LEU A 97 4.72 -2.08 -8.62
N PRO A 98 5.03 -2.73 -7.49
CA PRO A 98 6.36 -3.27 -7.26
C PRO A 98 6.70 -4.29 -8.36
N PRO A 99 7.95 -4.32 -8.85
CA PRO A 99 8.34 -5.25 -9.90
C PRO A 99 8.20 -6.69 -9.42
N SER A 100 7.77 -7.58 -10.31
CA SER A 100 7.75 -9.02 -10.06
C SER A 100 9.17 -9.50 -9.71
N ARG A 101 9.32 -10.21 -8.59
CA ARG A 101 10.63 -10.72 -8.16
C ARG A 101 11.05 -11.89 -9.06
N PRO A 102 12.26 -11.85 -9.67
CA PRO A 102 12.77 -12.99 -10.42
C PRO A 102 13.11 -14.12 -9.46
N GLU A 103 12.65 -15.32 -9.77
CA GLU A 103 12.94 -16.53 -9.01
C GLU A 103 13.90 -17.43 -9.80
N PRO A 104 14.67 -18.33 -9.15
CA PRO A 104 15.59 -19.22 -9.87
C PRO A 104 14.92 -20.05 -10.98
N TRP A 105 13.63 -20.38 -10.81
CA TRP A 105 12.83 -21.10 -11.79
C TRP A 105 12.06 -20.19 -12.76
N ASN A 106 12.05 -18.87 -12.55
CA ASN A 106 11.44 -17.88 -13.42
C ASN A 106 12.24 -16.56 -13.40
N PRO A 107 13.33 -16.49 -14.18
CA PRO A 107 14.24 -15.34 -14.17
C PRO A 107 13.66 -14.09 -14.85
N ALA A 108 12.57 -14.22 -15.61
CA ALA A 108 11.92 -13.13 -16.32
C ALA A 108 10.40 -13.19 -16.11
N PRO A 109 9.92 -12.93 -14.88
CA PRO A 109 8.50 -12.94 -14.60
C PRO A 109 7.77 -11.87 -15.43
N PRO A 110 6.50 -12.10 -15.80
CA PRO A 110 5.71 -11.09 -16.48
C PRO A 110 5.58 -9.83 -15.60
N PRO A 111 5.40 -8.64 -16.22
CA PRO A 111 5.20 -7.42 -15.48
C PRO A 111 3.93 -7.52 -14.61
N PRO A 112 3.92 -6.89 -13.42
CA PRO A 112 2.75 -6.89 -12.55
C PRO A 112 1.58 -6.19 -13.24
N VAL A 113 0.37 -6.72 -13.06
CA VAL A 113 -0.87 -6.14 -13.60
C VAL A 113 -1.72 -5.61 -12.46
N GLY A 114 -2.13 -4.36 -12.56
CA GLY A 114 -3.03 -3.73 -11.62
C GLY A 114 -2.87 -2.21 -11.52
N TYR A 115 -3.44 -1.63 -10.48
CA TYR A 115 -3.31 -0.23 -10.14
C TYR A 115 -2.91 -0.07 -8.68
N VAL A 116 -2.05 0.91 -8.41
CA VAL A 116 -1.70 1.30 -7.05
C VAL A 116 -1.86 2.81 -6.90
N PHE A 117 -2.37 3.22 -5.75
CA PHE A 117 -2.54 4.62 -5.38
C PHE A 117 -1.96 4.83 -4.00
N THR A 118 -1.21 5.91 -3.83
CA THR A 118 -0.52 6.21 -2.58
C THR A 118 -0.85 7.62 -2.11
N ALA A 119 -0.95 7.79 -0.80
CA ALA A 119 -0.98 9.09 -0.16
C ALA A 119 0.01 9.11 1.00
N TYR A 120 0.57 10.27 1.29
CA TYR A 120 1.45 10.49 2.42
C TYR A 120 0.86 11.57 3.32
N ALA A 121 0.84 11.32 4.62
CA ALA A 121 0.44 12.27 5.63
C ALA A 121 1.55 12.43 6.67
N GLU A 122 1.79 13.67 7.07
CA GLU A 122 2.83 14.01 8.04
C GLU A 122 2.35 15.22 8.85
N ALA A 123 2.30 15.06 10.17
CA ALA A 123 1.98 16.19 11.04
C ALA A 123 3.24 17.02 11.28
N ALA A 124 3.10 18.34 11.15
CA ALA A 124 4.22 19.26 11.38
C ALA A 124 4.86 19.06 12.77
N GLY A 125 6.19 18.95 12.81
CA GLY A 125 6.95 18.77 14.05
C GLY A 125 6.93 17.35 14.61
N THR A 126 6.47 16.35 13.85
CA THR A 126 6.53 14.94 14.24
C THR A 126 7.64 14.20 13.51
N ALA A 127 8.18 13.15 14.13
CA ALA A 127 9.19 12.28 13.55
C ALA A 127 8.58 11.13 12.71
N PHE A 128 7.27 11.14 12.47
CA PHE A 128 6.54 10.03 11.86
C PHE A 128 5.78 10.48 10.64
N ARG A 129 5.88 9.69 9.57
CA ARG A 129 5.10 9.82 8.35
C ARG A 129 4.19 8.61 8.21
N GLN A 130 2.95 8.85 7.82
CA GLN A 130 2.03 7.80 7.42
C GLN A 130 1.96 7.69 5.90
N ARG A 131 1.87 6.45 5.43
CA ARG A 131 1.66 6.09 4.03
C ARG A 131 0.39 5.27 3.94
N ILE A 132 -0.56 5.72 3.13
CA ILE A 132 -1.69 4.91 2.69
C ILE A 132 -1.37 4.38 1.31
N GLU A 133 -1.63 3.11 1.07
CA GLU A 133 -1.52 2.49 -0.25
C GLU A 133 -2.77 1.65 -0.53
N ALA A 134 -3.44 1.95 -1.65
CA ALA A 134 -4.56 1.16 -2.17
C ALA A 134 -4.11 0.48 -3.47
N THR A 135 -4.14 -0.85 -3.48
CA THR A 135 -3.68 -1.69 -4.58
C THR A 135 -4.83 -2.56 -5.09
N TYR A 136 -5.05 -2.55 -6.39
CA TYR A 136 -6.06 -3.35 -7.07
C TYR A 136 -5.36 -4.23 -8.08
N THR A 137 -5.52 -5.55 -7.94
CA THR A 137 -4.98 -6.55 -8.87
C THR A 137 -6.11 -7.47 -9.35
N PRO A 138 -5.87 -8.33 -10.36
CA PRO A 138 -6.86 -9.31 -10.80
C PRO A 138 -7.47 -10.18 -9.70
N GLU A 139 -6.72 -10.47 -8.64
CA GLU A 139 -7.08 -11.42 -7.60
C GLU A 139 -7.64 -10.75 -6.34
N GLN A 140 -7.31 -9.48 -6.07
CA GLN A 140 -7.66 -8.84 -4.80
C GLN A 140 -7.64 -7.32 -4.85
N ALA A 141 -8.34 -6.71 -3.90
CA ALA A 141 -8.15 -5.33 -3.48
C ALA A 141 -7.44 -5.31 -2.13
N VAL A 142 -6.41 -4.48 -1.99
CA VAL A 142 -5.61 -4.32 -0.77
C VAL A 142 -5.55 -2.86 -0.40
N LEU A 143 -5.81 -2.55 0.86
CA LEU A 143 -5.62 -1.23 1.45
C LEU A 143 -4.63 -1.36 2.61
N SER A 144 -3.61 -0.53 2.66
CA SER A 144 -2.67 -0.49 3.78
C SER A 144 -2.48 0.92 4.33
N LEU A 145 -2.23 0.99 5.64
CA LEU A 145 -1.75 2.18 6.33
C LEU A 145 -0.50 1.79 7.10
N SER A 146 0.64 2.38 6.77
CA SER A 146 1.89 2.20 7.49
C SER A 146 2.38 3.50 8.10
N THR A 147 3.02 3.42 9.26
CA THR A 147 3.64 4.53 9.99
C THR A 147 5.13 4.28 10.13
N SER A 148 5.95 5.20 9.61
CA SER A 148 7.42 5.07 9.60
C SER A 148 8.12 6.38 9.99
N SER A 149 9.41 6.30 10.32
CA SER A 149 10.26 7.45 10.62
C SER A 149 11.22 7.73 9.44
N PRO A 150 11.24 8.94 8.86
CA PRO A 150 12.06 9.26 7.70
C PRO A 150 13.57 9.44 8.00
N GLU A 151 13.97 9.51 9.27
CA GLU A 151 15.37 9.81 9.66
C GLU A 151 16.30 8.58 9.74
N ASP A 152 15.81 7.36 9.47
CA ASP A 152 16.62 6.14 9.59
C ASP A 152 17.23 5.68 8.25
N ALA A 153 18.55 5.46 8.23
CA ALA A 153 19.24 4.88 7.09
C ALA A 153 18.79 3.41 6.86
N PRO A 154 18.65 2.96 5.59
CA PRO A 154 18.29 1.58 5.30
C PRO A 154 19.29 0.61 5.93
N VAL A 155 18.78 -0.51 6.45
CA VAL A 155 19.53 -1.50 7.24
C VAL A 155 20.71 -2.10 6.45
N ALA A 156 20.64 -2.10 5.12
CA ALA A 156 21.78 -2.40 4.25
C ALA A 156 21.69 -1.71 2.88
N SER A 157 22.84 -1.40 2.28
CA SER A 157 22.97 -0.90 0.91
C SER A 157 22.36 -1.91 -0.08
N GLY A 158 21.29 -1.52 -0.78
CA GLY A 158 20.60 -2.41 -1.74
C GLY A 158 19.53 -3.32 -1.14
N SER A 159 19.24 -3.20 0.16
CA SER A 159 17.96 -3.70 0.70
C SER A 159 16.82 -2.76 0.30
N GLU A 160 15.63 -3.31 0.03
CA GLU A 160 14.41 -2.50 -0.02
C GLU A 160 14.36 -1.64 1.25
N LEU A 161 13.88 -0.39 1.16
CA LEU A 161 13.78 0.55 2.28
C LEU A 161 13.32 -0.18 3.54
N GLY A 162 14.27 -0.54 4.41
CA GLY A 162 13.99 -1.23 5.65
C GLY A 162 13.39 -0.21 6.59
N PHE A 163 12.08 -0.01 6.50
CA PHE A 163 11.35 0.89 7.38
C PHE A 163 11.60 0.44 8.82
N ARG A 164 12.24 1.30 9.62
CA ARG A 164 12.25 1.09 11.07
C ARG A 164 10.88 1.48 11.60
N TYR A 165 10.16 0.48 12.11
CA TYR A 165 8.90 0.68 12.81
C TYR A 165 9.20 1.08 14.26
N ARG A 166 9.81 2.27 14.43
CA ARG A 166 10.19 2.78 15.75
C ARG A 166 8.96 2.86 16.65
N ASP A 167 9.09 2.39 17.89
CA ASP A 167 8.00 2.44 18.87
C ASP A 167 7.60 3.89 19.17
N MET A 168 6.33 4.21 18.89
CA MET A 168 5.69 5.48 19.23
C MET A 168 5.38 5.62 20.73
N ARG A 169 5.50 4.54 21.52
CA ARG A 169 5.27 4.51 22.97
C ARG A 169 3.90 5.07 23.35
N ASP A 170 3.87 6.16 24.12
CA ASP A 170 2.64 6.79 24.59
C ASP A 170 1.87 7.53 23.47
N ALA A 171 2.54 7.84 22.36
CA ALA A 171 1.91 8.42 21.17
C ALA A 171 1.33 7.34 20.24
N CYS A 172 1.31 6.07 20.66
CA CYS A 172 0.79 4.98 19.87
C CYS A 172 -0.71 5.15 19.57
N PRO A 173 -1.11 5.28 18.28
CA PRO A 173 -2.50 5.53 17.93
C PRO A 173 -3.38 4.28 18.03
N LEU A 174 -2.77 3.09 17.93
CA LEU A 174 -3.44 1.80 17.99
C LEU A 174 -2.49 0.71 18.46
N ARG A 175 -2.86 -0.01 19.51
CA ARG A 175 -2.15 -1.22 19.97
C ARG A 175 -2.77 -2.48 19.37
N LEU A 176 -1.98 -3.54 19.24
CA LEU A 176 -2.47 -4.80 18.66
C LEU A 176 -3.67 -5.37 19.43
N GLY A 177 -3.68 -5.30 20.75
CA GLY A 177 -4.79 -5.80 21.55
C GLY A 177 -6.11 -5.13 21.21
N GLN A 178 -6.09 -3.81 20.97
CA GLN A 178 -7.26 -3.04 20.57
C GLN A 178 -7.76 -3.45 19.18
N LEU A 179 -6.84 -3.69 18.23
CA LEU A 179 -7.19 -4.18 16.90
C LEU A 179 -7.75 -5.61 16.96
N ALA A 180 -7.13 -6.47 17.76
CA ALA A 180 -7.53 -7.86 17.92
C ALA A 180 -8.92 -7.98 18.54
N ASP A 181 -9.20 -7.23 19.61
CA ASP A 181 -10.53 -7.21 20.26
C ASP A 181 -11.61 -6.74 19.29
N ARG A 182 -11.33 -5.70 18.51
CA ARG A 182 -12.22 -5.19 17.46
C ARG A 182 -12.53 -6.28 16.42
N LEU A 183 -11.52 -6.96 15.89
CA LEU A 183 -11.69 -7.98 14.85
C LEU A 183 -12.32 -9.27 15.38
N ALA A 184 -12.00 -9.66 16.61
CA ALA A 184 -12.61 -10.80 17.28
C ALA A 184 -14.11 -10.56 17.52
N ALA A 185 -14.51 -9.35 17.91
CA ALA A 185 -15.92 -8.98 18.02
C ALA A 185 -16.67 -9.09 16.68
N ALA A 186 -15.96 -8.94 15.56
CA ALA A 186 -16.48 -9.17 14.22
C ALA A 186 -16.32 -10.62 13.71
N GLY A 187 -15.89 -11.56 14.54
CA GLY A 187 -15.81 -12.98 14.20
C GLY A 187 -14.60 -13.37 13.36
N PHE A 188 -13.52 -12.59 13.34
CA PHE A 188 -12.25 -13.00 12.73
C PHE A 188 -11.51 -14.00 13.63
N SER A 189 -10.87 -15.00 13.02
CA SER A 189 -9.90 -15.84 13.71
C SER A 189 -8.53 -15.13 13.77
N LYS A 190 -7.80 -15.33 14.87
CA LYS A 190 -6.47 -14.76 15.09
C LYS A 190 -5.38 -15.79 14.83
N GLU A 191 -4.43 -15.45 13.96
CA GLU A 191 -3.20 -16.19 13.73
C GLU A 191 -2.00 -15.25 13.88
N TYR A 192 -0.99 -15.66 14.63
CA TYR A 192 0.26 -14.90 14.74
C TYR A 192 1.31 -15.52 13.85
N TYR A 193 1.96 -14.70 13.03
CA TYR A 193 3.10 -15.10 12.22
C TYR A 193 4.34 -14.35 12.71
N ALA A 194 5.26 -15.07 13.33
CA ALA A 194 6.60 -14.55 13.50
C ALA A 194 7.30 -14.62 12.13
N LEU A 195 7.69 -13.48 11.57
CA LEU A 195 8.81 -13.46 10.65
C LEU A 195 10.02 -14.01 11.41
N GLU A 196 10.82 -14.82 10.73
CA GLU A 196 11.95 -15.57 11.29
C GLU A 196 12.70 -14.71 12.33
N PRO A 197 12.91 -15.22 13.57
CA PRO A 197 13.50 -14.42 14.62
C PRO A 197 14.83 -13.84 14.13
N PRO A 198 15.07 -12.53 14.33
CA PRO A 198 16.29 -11.91 13.87
C PRO A 198 17.50 -12.62 14.50
N ALA A 199 18.64 -12.53 13.83
CA ALA A 199 19.90 -12.94 14.44
C ALA A 199 20.07 -12.22 15.80
N PRO A 200 20.75 -12.81 16.80
CA PRO A 200 20.79 -12.27 18.17
C PRO A 200 21.28 -10.82 18.28
N ASP A 201 22.10 -10.37 17.35
CA ASP A 201 22.60 -8.99 17.21
C ASP A 201 21.56 -8.01 16.65
N ALA A 202 20.49 -8.52 16.06
CA ALA A 202 19.34 -7.79 15.55
C ALA A 202 18.08 -8.01 16.43
N ALA A 203 18.20 -8.63 17.61
CA ALA A 203 17.07 -8.80 18.54
C ALA A 203 16.49 -7.46 19.05
N ASP A 204 17.34 -6.43 19.11
CA ASP A 204 16.97 -5.04 19.44
C ASP A 204 16.52 -4.23 18.21
N SER A 205 16.41 -4.86 17.04
CA SER A 205 15.96 -4.19 15.82
C SER A 205 14.45 -4.29 15.65
N ASP A 206 13.88 -3.28 14.99
CA ASP A 206 12.43 -3.12 14.79
C ASP A 206 11.88 -4.02 13.66
N PHE A 207 12.36 -5.26 13.53
CA PHE A 207 11.71 -6.26 12.65
C PHE A 207 10.42 -6.74 13.31
N GLY A 208 9.30 -6.25 12.81
CA GLY A 208 7.99 -6.46 13.42
C GLY A 208 7.50 -7.91 13.39
N VAL A 209 6.96 -8.38 14.51
CA VAL A 209 6.04 -9.51 14.56
C VAL A 209 4.80 -9.16 13.74
N SER A 210 4.30 -10.11 12.96
CA SER A 210 3.09 -9.92 12.16
C SER A 210 1.92 -10.70 12.77
N ALA A 211 0.75 -10.07 12.83
CA ALA A 211 -0.51 -10.75 13.11
C ALA A 211 -1.35 -10.80 11.83
N SER A 212 -2.06 -11.90 11.63
CA SER A 212 -3.04 -12.04 10.55
C SER A 212 -4.37 -12.47 11.13
N PHE A 213 -5.43 -11.83 10.69
CA PHE A 213 -6.80 -12.12 11.07
C PHE A 213 -7.55 -12.47 9.79
N ARG A 214 -8.30 -13.57 9.79
CA ARG A 214 -9.01 -14.03 8.58
C ARG A 214 -10.49 -14.30 8.87
N ARG A 215 -11.34 -13.95 7.90
CA ARG A 215 -12.77 -14.29 7.87
C ARG A 215 -13.25 -14.28 6.42
N ASP A 216 -13.66 -15.44 5.92
CA ASP A 216 -14.08 -15.61 4.52
C ASP A 216 -13.01 -15.11 3.53
N ALA A 217 -13.37 -14.21 2.61
CA ALA A 217 -12.47 -13.58 1.64
C ALA A 217 -11.70 -12.37 2.20
N LEU A 218 -11.94 -11.99 3.46
CA LEU A 218 -11.27 -10.88 4.11
C LEU A 218 -10.07 -11.36 4.94
N ALA A 219 -8.94 -10.69 4.79
CA ALA A 219 -7.82 -10.82 5.70
C ALA A 219 -7.29 -9.46 6.13
N VAL A 220 -7.02 -9.33 7.43
CA VAL A 220 -6.41 -8.15 8.05
C VAL A 220 -5.03 -8.55 8.57
N GLY A 221 -3.97 -7.94 8.04
CA GLY A 221 -2.62 -8.04 8.54
C GLY A 221 -2.28 -6.87 9.47
N ALA A 222 -1.43 -7.10 10.46
CA ALA A 222 -0.83 -6.05 11.26
C ALA A 222 0.65 -6.33 11.49
N VAL A 223 1.51 -5.33 11.35
CA VAL A 223 2.94 -5.38 11.70
C VAL A 223 3.17 -4.51 12.93
N LEU A 224 4.01 -4.95 13.86
CA LEU A 224 4.23 -4.27 15.14
C LEU A 224 5.47 -3.36 15.13
N GLN A 225 5.43 -2.31 15.95
CA GLN A 225 6.53 -1.39 16.23
C GLN A 225 7.35 -1.82 17.46
N GLY A 226 8.61 -1.40 17.50
CA GLY A 226 9.51 -1.57 18.64
C GLY A 226 10.35 -2.85 18.62
N PRO A 227 11.09 -3.13 19.71
CA PRO A 227 12.00 -4.28 19.77
C PRO A 227 11.28 -5.62 19.65
N PHE A 228 11.83 -6.53 18.83
CA PHE A 228 11.25 -7.86 18.61
C PHE A 228 11.03 -8.65 19.92
N VAL A 229 11.98 -8.55 20.87
CA VAL A 229 11.89 -9.23 22.18
C VAL A 229 10.64 -8.81 22.97
N ASP A 230 10.31 -7.52 22.94
CA ASP A 230 9.15 -6.96 23.64
C ASP A 230 7.85 -7.34 22.93
N GLN A 231 7.85 -7.27 21.59
CA GLN A 231 6.71 -7.70 20.78
C GLN A 231 6.38 -9.18 20.97
N ARG A 232 7.39 -10.04 21.09
CA ARG A 232 7.18 -11.47 21.33
C ARG A 232 6.65 -11.75 22.74
N ALA A 233 7.16 -11.04 23.74
CA ALA A 233 6.73 -11.22 25.12
C ALA A 233 5.30 -10.69 25.35
N HIS A 234 4.97 -9.54 24.76
CA HIS A 234 3.73 -8.81 25.00
C HIS A 234 3.14 -8.22 23.71
N PRO A 235 2.74 -9.05 22.73
CA PRO A 235 2.33 -8.57 21.40
C PRO A 235 1.13 -7.62 21.46
N GLU A 236 0.17 -7.85 22.36
CA GLU A 236 -1.03 -7.02 22.49
C GLU A 236 -0.75 -5.59 22.94
N ALA A 237 0.37 -5.38 23.65
CA ALA A 237 0.79 -4.07 24.12
C ALA A 237 1.58 -3.30 23.05
N ALA A 238 2.13 -3.98 22.03
CA ALA A 238 2.93 -3.34 21.00
C ALA A 238 2.08 -2.42 20.11
N CYS A 239 2.69 -1.33 19.66
CA CYS A 239 2.04 -0.42 18.74
C CYS A 239 1.94 -1.01 17.35
N VAL A 240 0.85 -0.75 16.64
CA VAL A 240 0.67 -1.20 15.26
C VAL A 240 1.39 -0.24 14.32
N ALA A 241 2.35 -0.78 13.58
CA ALA A 241 3.15 -0.07 12.61
C ALA A 241 2.49 -0.02 11.23
N GLU A 242 1.88 -1.13 10.83
CA GLU A 242 1.17 -1.28 9.58
C GLU A 242 -0.10 -2.07 9.80
N ILE A 243 -1.18 -1.66 9.13
CA ILE A 243 -2.40 -2.45 8.97
C ILE A 243 -2.61 -2.67 7.48
N THR A 244 -2.83 -3.92 7.09
CA THR A 244 -3.20 -4.30 5.73
C THR A 244 -4.60 -4.90 5.76
N LEU A 245 -5.51 -4.42 4.94
CA LEU A 245 -6.82 -5.00 4.70
C LEU A 245 -6.84 -5.54 3.28
N SER A 246 -7.17 -6.81 3.12
CA SER A 246 -7.25 -7.49 1.83
C SER A 246 -8.61 -8.13 1.64
N LEU A 247 -9.16 -7.97 0.44
CA LEU A 247 -10.36 -8.62 -0.04
C LEU A 247 -10.01 -9.45 -1.26
N ALA A 248 -9.98 -10.76 -1.11
CA ALA A 248 -9.82 -11.70 -2.21
C ALA A 248 -11.12 -11.82 -3.03
N LYS A 249 -10.98 -12.18 -4.29
CA LYS A 249 -12.10 -12.43 -5.21
C LYS A 249 -12.80 -13.77 -4.96
#